data_AF-M3IC23-F1
#
_entry.id   AF-M3IC23-F1
#
_cell.length_a   1.000
_cell.length_b   1.000
_cell.length_c   1.000
_cell.angle_alpha   90.00
_cell.angle_beta   90.00
_cell.angle_gamma   90.00
#
_symmetry.space_group_name_H-M   'P 1'
#
loop_
_entity.id
_entity.type
_entity.pdbx_description
1 polymer ?
#
loop_
_entity_poly.entity_id
_entity_poly.type
_entity_poly.pdbx_seq_one_letter_code
_entity_poly.pdbx_strand_id
1 'polypeptide(L)'
;MFSKYKIIIYKILKSQKNPFNSFQITSNILLIILSIFSSSIFLKSIDYSRDVKLSLLSLNPCYWSYQEYKTCFLNIIKPVAYSNNLLEQTSFSLNNVSLDKKLLNVLNHNSVDIYPWELSEVEKYNLTWKSRPTFQSYISYTPWIDLQNNRFWNSKEKPKFILWDTKLGIKSIDDRYLFNDEPISIITILTNYKPVVQEFQHILLELRNEPILIKHSPTHFFINGPTIFNGKFNENIEVPIPDSNCITRVKIKFDYTLKGYLKNFLFKADAQGIVFNFHNTPEKKFFRLIPRNSISGIWINPLVTEINLYTLDIENILKTNYNVKSFMIITEDKKMLKGFQYQWEYLCAKDI
;
A
#
# COMPACT_ATOMS: atom_id res chain seq x y z
N MET A 1 38.07 5.88 22.34
CA MET A 1 36.83 6.68 22.14
C MET A 1 35.56 5.84 22.07
N PHE A 2 35.56 4.66 21.43
CA PHE A 2 34.38 3.79 21.26
C PHE A 2 33.71 3.24 22.52
N SER A 3 34.39 3.13 23.67
CA SER A 3 33.77 2.53 24.89
C SER A 3 32.78 3.47 25.58
N LYS A 4 32.99 4.79 25.53
CA LYS A 4 32.03 5.78 26.08
C LYS A 4 30.74 5.85 25.25
N TYR A 5 30.83 5.66 23.93
CA TYR A 5 29.65 5.67 23.04
C TYR A 5 28.79 4.41 23.17
N LYS A 6 29.37 3.24 23.46
CA LYS A 6 28.61 2.03 23.80
C LYS A 6 27.71 2.25 25.02
N ILE A 7 28.17 2.99 26.02
CA ILE A 7 27.42 3.27 27.25
C ILE A 7 26.27 4.26 26.99
N ILE A 8 26.46 5.25 26.11
CA ILE A 8 25.42 6.23 25.75
C ILE A 8 24.31 5.55 24.93
N ILE A 9 24.66 4.75 23.92
CA ILE A 9 23.70 3.96 23.12
C ILE A 9 22.94 2.98 24.02
N TYR A 10 23.64 2.30 24.94
CA TYR A 10 23.02 1.38 25.90
C TYR A 10 22.07 2.08 26.88
N LYS A 11 22.40 3.28 27.36
CA LYS A 11 21.53 4.06 28.26
C LYS A 11 20.27 4.60 27.55
N ILE A 12 20.38 5.00 26.29
CA ILE A 12 19.24 5.46 25.48
C ILE A 12 18.26 4.29 25.24
N LEU A 13 18.79 3.10 24.92
CA LEU A 13 18.00 1.88 24.69
C LEU A 13 17.29 1.38 25.95
N LYS A 14 17.88 1.56 27.15
CA LYS A 14 17.30 1.10 28.43
C LYS A 14 16.28 2.06 29.04
N SER A 15 16.22 3.31 28.57
CA SER A 15 15.46 4.40 29.23
C SER A 15 14.00 4.53 28.80
N GLN A 16 13.50 3.79 27.80
CA GLN A 16 12.18 4.08 27.22
C GLN A 16 11.28 2.85 27.13
N LYS A 17 10.11 2.95 27.76
CA LYS A 17 9.09 1.89 27.94
C LYS A 17 8.45 1.37 26.64
N ASN A 18 8.87 1.84 25.45
CA ASN A 18 8.26 1.44 24.19
C ASN A 18 9.35 1.15 23.12
N PRO A 19 9.67 -0.13 22.84
CA PRO A 19 10.85 -0.53 22.07
C PRO A 19 10.80 -0.14 20.58
N PHE A 20 9.60 0.08 20.01
CA PHE A 20 9.45 0.48 18.60
C PHE A 20 9.89 1.93 18.33
N ASN A 21 9.55 2.87 19.23
CA ASN A 21 9.89 4.28 19.05
C ASN A 21 11.37 4.56 19.37
N SER A 22 11.96 3.88 20.35
CA SER A 22 13.37 4.09 20.71
C SER A 22 14.34 3.62 19.61
N PHE A 23 13.95 2.58 18.86
CA PHE A 23 14.78 1.98 17.81
C PHE A 23 14.83 2.83 16.53
N GLN A 24 13.72 3.45 16.15
CA GLN A 24 13.65 4.34 14.98
C GLN A 24 14.46 5.63 15.20
N ILE A 25 14.54 6.13 16.45
CA ILE A 25 15.41 7.25 16.84
C ILE A 25 16.87 6.92 16.59
N THR A 26 17.33 5.74 17.06
CA THR A 26 18.73 5.35 16.88
C THR A 26 19.10 5.11 15.42
N SER A 27 18.19 4.55 14.61
CA SER A 27 18.44 4.34 13.17
C SER A 27 18.48 5.66 12.38
N ASN A 28 17.55 6.57 12.65
CA ASN A 28 17.53 7.89 12.00
C ASN A 28 18.70 8.77 12.43
N ILE A 29 19.09 8.74 13.71
CA ILE A 29 20.31 9.41 14.17
C ILE A 29 21.54 8.80 13.50
N LEU A 30 21.61 7.47 13.36
CA LEU A 30 22.72 6.79 12.69
C LEU A 30 22.78 7.16 11.21
N LEU A 31 21.64 7.25 10.51
CA LEU A 31 21.57 7.67 9.11
C LEU A 31 21.94 9.16 8.94
N ILE A 32 21.52 10.03 9.85
CA ILE A 32 21.91 11.45 9.87
C ILE A 32 23.43 11.54 10.10
N ILE A 33 23.97 10.81 11.07
CA ILE A 33 25.41 10.72 11.33
C ILE A 33 26.12 10.20 10.07
N LEU A 34 25.67 9.10 9.46
CA LEU A 34 26.25 8.56 8.24
C LEU A 34 26.15 9.54 7.06
N SER A 35 25.12 10.37 6.97
CA SER A 35 25.00 11.42 5.93
C SER A 35 25.94 12.61 6.18
N ILE A 36 26.17 12.96 7.46
CA ILE A 36 27.14 13.98 7.87
C ILE A 36 28.56 13.45 7.63
N PHE A 37 28.81 12.17 7.90
CA PHE A 37 30.10 11.52 7.64
C PHE A 37 30.33 11.22 6.14
N SER A 38 29.29 10.97 5.34
CA SER A 38 29.44 10.80 3.89
C SER A 38 29.69 12.11 3.16
N SER A 39 29.19 13.23 3.69
CA SER A 39 29.53 14.58 3.21
C SER A 39 30.91 15.04 3.67
N SER A 40 31.45 14.50 4.78
CA SER A 40 32.82 14.75 5.23
C SER A 40 33.78 13.60 4.90
N ILE A 41 34.51 13.75 3.80
CA ILE A 41 35.91 13.29 3.61
C ILE A 41 36.18 11.81 3.26
N PHE A 42 35.26 10.84 3.41
CA PHE A 42 35.66 9.41 3.30
C PHE A 42 35.22 8.59 2.07
N LEU A 43 34.74 9.20 0.97
CA LEU A 43 34.20 8.44 -0.19
C LEU A 43 35.01 8.51 -1.49
N LYS A 44 36.30 8.89 -1.44
CA LYS A 44 37.14 8.95 -2.66
C LYS A 44 38.00 7.71 -2.94
N SER A 45 38.04 6.70 -2.06
CA SER A 45 39.05 5.63 -2.15
C SER A 45 38.54 4.19 -2.01
N ILE A 46 37.26 3.91 -2.27
CA ILE A 46 36.74 2.54 -2.22
C ILE A 46 36.18 2.17 -3.59
N ASP A 47 36.84 1.21 -4.24
CA ASP A 47 36.42 0.63 -5.51
C ASP A 47 35.28 -0.38 -5.26
N TYR A 48 34.05 0.02 -5.57
CA TYR A 48 32.84 -0.75 -5.31
C TYR A 48 32.58 -1.76 -6.43
N SER A 49 33.30 -2.89 -6.40
CA SER A 49 32.93 -4.04 -7.20
C SER A 49 31.60 -4.64 -6.70
N ARG A 50 30.89 -5.25 -7.65
CA ARG A 50 29.43 -5.47 -7.75
C ARG A 50 28.75 -6.18 -6.57
N ASP A 51 29.50 -6.85 -5.70
CA ASP A 51 28.97 -7.81 -4.73
C ASP A 51 28.66 -7.21 -3.34
N VAL A 52 29.30 -6.09 -2.97
CA VAL A 52 29.02 -5.40 -1.69
C VAL A 52 27.71 -4.60 -1.76
N LYS A 53 27.30 -4.17 -2.95
CA LYS A 53 26.03 -3.46 -3.15
C LYS A 53 24.82 -4.35 -2.84
N LEU A 54 24.87 -5.63 -3.17
CA LEU A 54 23.80 -6.58 -2.89
C LEU A 54 23.71 -6.95 -1.40
N SER A 55 24.85 -7.09 -0.72
CA SER A 55 24.90 -7.44 0.71
C SER A 55 24.51 -6.29 1.64
N LEU A 56 24.71 -5.03 1.23
CA LEU A 56 24.18 -3.86 1.94
C LEU A 56 22.68 -3.64 1.68
N LEU A 57 22.16 -4.01 0.51
CA LEU A 57 20.73 -3.96 0.19
C LEU A 57 19.94 -5.11 0.83
N SER A 58 20.59 -6.22 1.19
CA SER A 58 20.00 -7.33 1.94
C SER A 58 19.99 -7.10 3.46
N LEU A 59 20.31 -5.89 3.93
CA LEU A 59 20.07 -5.48 5.32
C LEU A 59 18.57 -5.29 5.54
N ASN A 60 17.83 -6.40 5.41
CA ASN A 60 16.51 -6.52 5.98
C ASN A 60 16.66 -6.24 7.49
N PRO A 61 15.76 -5.48 8.12
CA PRO A 61 15.85 -5.12 9.53
C PRO A 61 15.83 -6.34 10.49
N CYS A 62 16.93 -7.07 10.66
CA CYS A 62 17.08 -8.18 11.63
C CYS A 62 17.19 -7.61 13.05
N TYR A 63 16.09 -7.27 13.70
CA TYR A 63 16.13 -6.37 14.87
C TYR A 63 15.32 -6.80 16.08
N TRP A 64 15.09 -8.10 16.32
CA TRP A 64 14.30 -8.53 17.47
C TRP A 64 15.14 -9.30 18.52
N SER A 65 16.30 -9.89 18.17
CA SER A 65 17.17 -10.58 19.16
C SER A 65 18.69 -10.66 18.82
N TYR A 66 19.54 -10.94 19.84
CA TYR A 66 20.98 -11.20 19.65
C TYR A 66 21.26 -12.41 18.73
N GLN A 67 20.37 -13.42 18.76
CA GLN A 67 20.49 -14.58 17.89
C GLN A 67 20.27 -14.21 16.42
N GLU A 68 19.31 -13.33 16.13
CA GLU A 68 19.09 -12.81 14.77
C GLU A 68 20.30 -11.99 14.27
N TYR A 69 20.93 -11.20 15.14
CA TYR A 69 22.16 -10.49 14.80
C TYR A 69 23.30 -11.44 14.43
N LYS A 70 23.52 -12.48 15.24
CA LYS A 70 24.55 -13.50 14.97
C LYS A 70 24.27 -14.21 13.64
N THR A 71 23.02 -14.59 13.38
CA THR A 71 22.61 -15.22 12.13
C THR A 71 22.81 -14.30 10.93
N CYS A 72 22.42 -13.03 11.04
CA CYS A 72 22.63 -12.03 9.99
C CYS A 72 24.12 -11.83 9.67
N PHE A 73 24.95 -11.69 10.71
CA PHE A 73 26.40 -11.58 10.56
C PHE A 73 27.02 -12.83 9.92
N LEU A 74 26.56 -14.02 10.31
CA LEU A 74 27.00 -15.28 9.69
C LEU A 74 26.57 -15.38 8.21
N ASN A 75 25.38 -14.89 7.85
CA ASN A 75 24.92 -14.85 6.47
C ASN A 75 25.76 -13.92 5.60
N ILE A 76 26.22 -12.79 6.16
CA ILE A 76 27.13 -11.86 5.47
C ILE A 76 28.49 -12.52 5.21
N ILE A 77 29.01 -13.32 6.15
CA ILE A 77 30.33 -13.96 6.03
C ILE A 77 30.27 -15.24 5.17
N LYS A 78 29.10 -15.88 5.08
CA LYS A 78 28.89 -17.10 4.29
C LYS A 78 27.77 -16.93 3.24
N PRO A 79 27.94 -16.01 2.28
CA PRO A 79 26.87 -15.64 1.35
C PRO A 79 26.43 -16.80 0.45
N VAL A 80 27.35 -17.68 0.02
CA VAL A 80 27.03 -18.84 -0.83
C VAL A 80 26.18 -19.87 -0.08
N ALA A 81 26.56 -20.22 1.15
CA ALA A 81 25.81 -21.18 1.97
C ALA A 81 24.42 -20.63 2.31
N TYR A 82 24.33 -19.34 2.61
CA TYR A 82 23.05 -18.65 2.84
C TYR A 82 22.17 -18.65 1.58
N SER A 83 22.74 -18.33 0.42
CA SER A 83 22.03 -18.36 -0.86
C SER A 83 21.48 -19.75 -1.17
N ASN A 84 22.27 -20.81 -0.98
CA ASN A 84 21.81 -22.18 -1.20
C ASN A 84 20.66 -22.56 -0.26
N ASN A 85 20.73 -22.14 1.00
CA ASN A 85 19.66 -22.36 1.97
C ASN A 85 18.37 -21.62 1.55
N LEU A 86 18.47 -20.36 1.09
CA LEU A 86 17.33 -19.61 0.57
C LEU A 86 16.69 -20.27 -0.66
N LEU A 87 17.51 -20.80 -1.57
CA LEU A 87 17.01 -21.54 -2.75
C LEU A 87 16.26 -22.81 -2.34
N GLU A 88 16.80 -23.56 -1.38
CA GLU A 88 16.13 -24.75 -0.84
C GLU A 88 14.79 -24.39 -0.18
N GLN A 89 14.78 -23.38 0.69
CA GLN A 89 13.55 -22.88 1.32
C GLN A 89 12.53 -22.41 0.28
N THR A 90 12.98 -21.66 -0.72
CA THR A 90 12.12 -21.18 -1.81
C THR A 90 11.52 -22.36 -2.56
N SER A 91 12.34 -23.34 -2.95
CA SER A 91 11.86 -24.53 -3.66
C SER A 91 10.82 -25.31 -2.85
N PHE A 92 11.01 -25.41 -1.53
CA PHE A 92 10.06 -26.03 -0.62
C PHE A 92 8.76 -25.23 -0.52
N SER A 93 8.83 -23.90 -0.34
CA SER A 93 7.65 -23.03 -0.29
C SER A 93 6.85 -23.05 -1.59
N LEU A 94 7.52 -23.09 -2.74
CA LEU A 94 6.88 -23.17 -4.06
C LEU A 94 6.13 -24.49 -4.27
N ASN A 95 6.38 -25.55 -3.49
CA ASN A 95 5.59 -26.79 -3.57
C ASN A 95 4.17 -26.63 -3.01
N ASN A 96 3.95 -25.65 -2.13
CA ASN A 96 2.64 -25.36 -1.55
C ASN A 96 1.84 -24.33 -2.38
N VAL A 97 2.47 -23.75 -3.41
CA VAL A 97 1.81 -22.81 -4.32
C VAL A 97 1.01 -23.61 -5.33
N SER A 98 -0.29 -23.32 -5.39
CA SER A 98 -1.23 -23.98 -6.29
C SER A 98 -2.13 -22.94 -6.96
N LEU A 99 -2.21 -23.00 -8.29
CA LEU A 99 -3.13 -22.22 -9.10
C LEU A 99 -4.04 -23.16 -9.88
N ASP A 100 -5.32 -22.79 -10.03
CA ASP A 100 -6.30 -23.63 -10.73
C ASP A 100 -5.89 -23.87 -12.20
N LYS A 101 -6.10 -25.10 -12.69
CA LYS A 101 -5.73 -25.48 -14.06
C LYS A 101 -6.44 -24.66 -15.12
N LYS A 102 -7.69 -24.23 -14.89
CA LYS A 102 -8.42 -23.38 -15.83
C LYS A 102 -7.74 -22.01 -15.94
N LEU A 103 -7.31 -21.43 -14.82
CA LEU A 103 -6.57 -20.16 -14.81
C LEU A 103 -5.24 -20.32 -15.53
N LEU A 104 -4.49 -21.39 -15.26
CA LEU A 104 -3.22 -21.67 -15.94
C LEU A 104 -3.39 -21.80 -17.45
N ASN A 105 -4.44 -22.47 -17.92
CA ASN A 105 -4.71 -22.60 -19.35
C ASN A 105 -4.97 -21.25 -20.03
N VAL A 106 -5.66 -20.32 -19.36
CA VAL A 106 -5.89 -18.96 -19.89
C VAL A 106 -4.61 -18.12 -19.83
N LEU A 107 -3.86 -18.21 -18.73
CA LEU A 107 -2.64 -17.44 -18.51
C LEU A 107 -1.46 -17.91 -19.38
N ASN A 108 -1.48 -19.15 -19.85
CA ASN A 108 -0.41 -19.69 -20.68
C ASN A 108 -0.21 -18.81 -21.93
N HIS A 109 1.03 -18.34 -22.12
CA HIS A 109 1.45 -17.42 -23.18
C HIS A 109 0.81 -16.01 -23.19
N ASN A 110 -0.03 -15.67 -22.22
CA ASN A 110 -0.59 -14.33 -22.11
C ASN A 110 0.13 -13.52 -21.02
N SER A 111 0.38 -12.24 -21.30
CA SER A 111 0.96 -11.33 -20.30
C SER A 111 0.02 -11.14 -19.11
N VAL A 112 0.56 -11.23 -17.90
CA VAL A 112 -0.19 -11.10 -16.65
C VAL A 112 0.56 -10.23 -15.65
N ASP A 113 -0.15 -9.46 -14.83
CA ASP A 113 0.37 -8.93 -13.56
C ASP A 113 -0.39 -9.54 -12.39
N ILE A 114 0.24 -9.57 -11.22
CA ILE A 114 -0.40 -10.07 -9.99
C ILE A 114 -0.87 -8.89 -9.16
N TYR A 115 -2.11 -8.96 -8.68
CA TYR A 115 -2.66 -8.00 -7.74
C TYR A 115 -3.22 -8.75 -6.53
N PRO A 116 -3.04 -8.27 -5.29
CA PRO A 116 -2.24 -7.10 -4.92
C PRO A 116 -0.74 -7.38 -4.62
N TRP A 117 -0.29 -8.63 -4.38
CA TRP A 117 1.12 -8.91 -4.00
C TRP A 117 1.65 -10.36 -4.15
N GLU A 118 0.88 -11.36 -4.59
CA GLU A 118 1.26 -12.78 -4.54
C GLU A 118 2.24 -13.23 -5.66
N LEU A 119 3.53 -12.93 -5.51
CA LEU A 119 4.52 -13.21 -6.54
C LEU A 119 4.93 -14.68 -6.69
N SER A 120 4.63 -15.53 -5.69
CA SER A 120 5.10 -16.92 -5.71
C SER A 120 4.53 -17.73 -6.88
N GLU A 121 3.34 -17.35 -7.35
CA GLU A 121 2.65 -17.96 -8.49
C GLU A 121 3.35 -17.67 -9.82
N VAL A 122 3.96 -16.49 -9.95
CA VAL A 122 4.75 -16.13 -11.14
C VAL A 122 5.93 -17.07 -11.29
N GLU A 123 6.69 -17.28 -10.22
CA GLU A 123 7.86 -18.14 -10.20
C GLU A 123 7.49 -19.61 -10.39
N LYS A 124 6.48 -20.10 -9.65
CA LYS A 124 6.06 -21.50 -9.70
C LYS A 124 5.65 -21.96 -11.11
N TYR A 125 4.92 -21.11 -11.82
CA TYR A 125 4.31 -21.45 -13.09
C TYR A 125 4.96 -20.77 -14.29
N ASN A 126 6.08 -20.07 -14.07
CA ASN A 126 6.81 -19.33 -15.11
C ASN A 126 5.88 -18.45 -15.95
N LEU A 127 4.99 -17.70 -15.27
CA LEU A 127 4.00 -16.86 -15.93
C LEU A 127 4.70 -15.75 -16.73
N THR A 128 4.08 -15.32 -17.85
CA THR A 128 4.58 -14.17 -18.62
C THR A 128 4.31 -12.86 -17.87
N TRP A 129 5.08 -12.61 -16.83
CA TRP A 129 4.84 -11.52 -15.90
C TRP A 129 5.23 -10.16 -16.47
N LYS A 130 4.27 -9.25 -16.53
CA LYS A 130 4.47 -7.84 -16.83
C LYS A 130 4.22 -7.01 -15.59
N SER A 131 5.30 -6.78 -14.84
CA SER A 131 5.25 -6.10 -13.55
C SER A 131 4.96 -4.61 -13.69
N ARG A 132 4.05 -4.09 -12.85
CA ARG A 132 3.93 -2.66 -12.60
C ARG A 132 5.12 -2.13 -11.79
N PRO A 133 5.47 -0.82 -11.87
CA PRO A 133 6.63 -0.25 -11.16
C PRO A 133 6.67 -0.57 -9.66
N THR A 134 5.50 -0.64 -9.03
CA THR A 134 5.34 -1.02 -7.63
C THR A 134 4.39 -2.21 -7.53
N PHE A 135 4.97 -3.40 -7.62
CA PHE A 135 4.24 -4.68 -7.74
C PHE A 135 3.53 -5.14 -6.46
N GLN A 136 3.87 -4.57 -5.30
CA GLN A 136 3.15 -4.78 -4.04
C GLN A 136 2.28 -3.57 -3.75
N SER A 137 0.96 -3.69 -3.88
CA SER A 137 0.06 -2.53 -3.75
C SER A 137 0.18 -1.80 -2.41
N TYR A 138 0.46 -2.53 -1.32
CA TYR A 138 0.56 -1.93 0.01
C TYR A 138 1.74 -0.98 0.21
N ILE A 139 2.75 -1.00 -0.68
CA ILE A 139 3.89 -0.05 -0.65
C ILE A 139 3.65 1.19 -1.51
N SER A 140 2.52 1.30 -2.22
CA SER A 140 2.09 2.50 -2.95
C SER A 140 1.52 3.59 -2.03
N TYR A 141 2.11 3.79 -0.85
CA TYR A 141 1.60 4.64 0.23
C TYR A 141 1.77 6.15 0.00
N THR A 142 2.19 6.56 -1.20
CA THR A 142 2.26 7.98 -1.58
C THR A 142 1.62 8.22 -2.93
N PRO A 143 1.07 9.43 -3.18
CA PRO A 143 0.48 9.76 -4.47
C PRO A 143 1.45 9.62 -5.63
N TRP A 144 2.73 9.94 -5.43
CA TRP A 144 3.74 9.82 -6.48
C TRP A 144 3.95 8.35 -6.91
N ILE A 145 3.97 7.42 -5.96
CA ILE A 145 4.15 5.98 -6.24
C ILE A 145 2.90 5.44 -6.94
N ASP A 146 1.71 5.72 -6.40
CA ASP A 146 0.43 5.35 -7.02
C ASP A 146 0.33 5.88 -8.47
N LEU A 147 0.76 7.13 -8.71
CA LEU A 147 0.80 7.69 -10.06
C LEU A 147 1.75 6.95 -11.02
N GLN A 148 2.82 6.32 -10.55
CA GLN A 148 3.68 5.51 -11.43
C GLN A 148 2.96 4.23 -11.87
N ASN A 149 2.26 3.57 -10.94
CA ASN A 149 1.41 2.43 -11.28
C ASN A 149 0.27 2.85 -12.20
N ASN A 150 -0.40 3.97 -11.92
CA ASN A 150 -1.45 4.50 -12.78
C ASN A 150 -0.97 4.79 -14.21
N ARG A 151 0.25 5.31 -14.38
CA ARG A 151 0.87 5.50 -15.71
C ARG A 151 1.10 4.16 -16.41
N PHE A 152 1.59 3.15 -15.70
CA PHE A 152 1.77 1.80 -16.23
C PHE A 152 0.43 1.22 -16.72
N TRP A 153 -0.63 1.29 -15.92
CA TRP A 153 -1.95 0.78 -16.26
C TRP A 153 -2.62 1.50 -17.45
N ASN A 154 -2.21 2.73 -17.74
CA ASN A 154 -2.64 3.48 -18.92
C ASN A 154 -1.70 3.33 -20.14
N SER A 155 -0.57 2.65 -19.98
CA SER A 155 0.44 2.50 -21.04
C SER A 155 0.13 1.33 -21.98
N LYS A 156 0.91 1.23 -23.07
CA LYS A 156 0.91 0.05 -23.96
C LYS A 156 1.55 -1.18 -23.32
N GLU A 157 2.28 -1.01 -22.21
CA GLU A 157 2.95 -2.11 -21.52
C GLU A 157 2.04 -2.87 -20.55
N LYS A 158 0.82 -2.38 -20.30
CA LYS A 158 -0.14 -3.04 -19.41
C LYS A 158 -0.40 -4.50 -19.84
N PRO A 159 -0.52 -5.44 -18.89
CA PRO A 159 -0.76 -6.85 -19.21
C PRO A 159 -2.17 -7.05 -19.79
N LYS A 160 -2.35 -8.14 -20.54
CA LYS A 160 -3.67 -8.60 -20.96
C LYS A 160 -4.53 -9.05 -19.78
N PHE A 161 -3.91 -9.67 -18.77
CA PHE A 161 -4.61 -10.17 -17.59
C PHE A 161 -4.08 -9.60 -16.29
N ILE A 162 -4.93 -9.52 -15.27
CA ILE A 162 -4.54 -9.35 -13.88
C ILE A 162 -5.03 -10.58 -13.12
N LEU A 163 -4.12 -11.29 -12.46
CA LEU A 163 -4.48 -12.34 -11.53
C LEU A 163 -4.67 -11.70 -10.15
N TRP A 164 -5.92 -11.60 -9.73
CA TRP A 164 -6.32 -10.98 -8.47
C TRP A 164 -6.40 -12.02 -7.36
N ASP A 165 -5.49 -11.97 -6.41
CA ASP A 165 -5.51 -12.77 -5.19
C ASP A 165 -6.58 -12.26 -4.22
N THR A 166 -7.46 -13.17 -3.78
CA THR A 166 -8.58 -12.87 -2.89
C THR A 166 -8.37 -13.40 -1.46
N LYS A 167 -7.18 -13.93 -1.12
CA LYS A 167 -6.88 -14.50 0.21
C LYS A 167 -7.25 -13.57 1.38
N LEU A 168 -6.97 -12.27 1.26
CA LEU A 168 -7.31 -11.28 2.30
C LEU A 168 -8.65 -10.55 2.04
N GLY A 169 -9.39 -10.95 1.01
CA GLY A 169 -10.63 -10.29 0.61
C GLY A 169 -10.44 -8.78 0.44
N ILE A 170 -11.30 -8.00 1.08
CA ILE A 170 -11.29 -6.53 0.98
C ILE A 170 -10.16 -5.85 1.78
N LYS A 171 -9.33 -6.61 2.49
CA LYS A 171 -8.28 -6.06 3.35
C LYS A 171 -6.91 -6.18 2.70
N SER A 172 -6.05 -5.24 3.06
CA SER A 172 -4.60 -5.27 2.85
C SER A 172 -3.88 -5.37 4.20
N ILE A 173 -2.55 -5.28 4.19
CA ILE A 173 -1.73 -5.27 5.40
C ILE A 173 -2.20 -4.19 6.38
N ASP A 174 -1.97 -4.41 7.67
CA ASP A 174 -2.36 -3.49 8.75
C ASP A 174 -3.87 -3.13 8.75
N ASP A 175 -4.76 -4.04 8.32
CA ASP A 175 -6.21 -3.82 8.22
C ASP A 175 -6.59 -2.59 7.36
N ARG A 176 -5.81 -2.29 6.33
CA ARG A 176 -6.16 -1.26 5.35
C ARG A 176 -7.24 -1.78 4.41
N TYR A 177 -8.05 -0.86 3.87
CA TYR A 177 -8.99 -1.20 2.82
C TYR A 177 -8.25 -1.33 1.49
N LEU A 178 -8.36 -2.47 0.82
CA LEU A 178 -7.56 -2.79 -0.37
C LEU A 178 -7.74 -1.77 -1.50
N PHE A 179 -8.96 -1.27 -1.72
CA PHE A 179 -9.26 -0.26 -2.74
C PHE A 179 -8.70 1.13 -2.38
N ASN A 180 -8.15 1.30 -1.17
CA ASN A 180 -7.54 2.55 -0.70
C ASN A 180 -6.01 2.49 -0.62
N ASP A 181 -5.37 1.36 -0.94
CA ASP A 181 -3.91 1.29 -1.02
C ASP A 181 -3.39 2.14 -2.19
N GLU A 182 -4.08 2.07 -3.33
CA GLU A 182 -3.74 2.78 -4.58
C GLU A 182 -4.97 3.52 -5.13
N PRO A 183 -5.44 4.60 -4.46
CA PRO A 183 -6.74 5.20 -4.76
C PRO A 183 -6.90 5.70 -6.19
N ILE A 184 -5.81 6.02 -6.91
CA ILE A 184 -5.85 6.37 -8.33
C ILE A 184 -5.75 5.13 -9.20
N SER A 185 -4.74 4.28 -8.99
CA SER A 185 -4.51 3.10 -9.82
C SER A 185 -5.67 2.11 -9.79
N ILE A 186 -6.34 1.95 -8.64
CA ILE A 186 -7.50 1.07 -8.52
C ILE A 186 -8.63 1.46 -9.49
N ILE A 187 -8.86 2.76 -9.68
CA ILE A 187 -9.86 3.25 -10.62
C ILE A 187 -9.47 2.85 -12.05
N THR A 188 -8.20 3.07 -12.40
CA THR A 188 -7.67 2.72 -13.73
C THR A 188 -7.71 1.22 -13.99
N ILE A 189 -7.43 0.38 -12.99
CA ILE A 189 -7.57 -1.08 -13.10
C ILE A 189 -9.03 -1.43 -13.39
N LEU A 190 -9.96 -0.95 -12.57
CA LEU A 190 -11.38 -1.32 -12.67
C LEU A 190 -12.06 -0.78 -13.94
N THR A 191 -11.59 0.35 -14.50
CA THR A 191 -12.10 0.88 -15.77
C THR A 191 -11.51 0.20 -17.00
N ASN A 192 -10.25 -0.26 -16.95
CA ASN A 192 -9.59 -0.92 -18.07
C ASN A 192 -9.84 -2.44 -18.11
N TYR A 193 -10.11 -3.07 -16.98
CA TYR A 193 -10.26 -4.52 -16.89
C TYR A 193 -11.67 -4.92 -16.47
N LYS A 194 -12.05 -6.15 -16.81
CA LYS A 194 -13.30 -6.78 -16.37
C LYS A 194 -13.00 -8.15 -15.76
N PRO A 195 -13.67 -8.55 -14.67
CA PRO A 195 -13.53 -9.90 -14.13
C PRO A 195 -14.18 -10.91 -15.10
N VAL A 196 -13.49 -12.02 -15.38
CA VAL A 196 -13.95 -13.03 -16.36
C VAL A 196 -14.06 -14.44 -15.79
N VAL A 197 -13.20 -14.78 -14.81
CA VAL A 197 -13.16 -16.12 -14.20
C VAL A 197 -12.87 -15.95 -12.72
N GLN A 198 -13.58 -16.70 -11.88
CA GLN A 198 -13.30 -16.78 -10.45
C GLN A 198 -13.10 -18.25 -10.09
N GLU A 199 -11.95 -18.58 -9.53
CA GLU A 199 -11.61 -19.93 -9.10
C GLU A 199 -10.92 -19.86 -7.74
N PHE A 200 -11.49 -20.56 -6.75
CA PHE A 200 -11.00 -20.63 -5.37
C PHE A 200 -10.61 -19.26 -4.77
N GLN A 201 -9.32 -18.94 -4.71
CA GLN A 201 -8.75 -17.74 -4.10
C GLN A 201 -8.29 -16.69 -5.13
N HIS A 202 -8.77 -16.82 -6.38
CA HIS A 202 -8.32 -15.99 -7.48
C HIS A 202 -9.48 -15.51 -8.33
N ILE A 203 -9.38 -14.27 -8.79
CA ILE A 203 -10.23 -13.73 -9.84
C ILE A 203 -9.34 -13.27 -10.98
N LEU A 204 -9.60 -13.76 -12.18
CA LEU A 204 -8.93 -13.33 -13.38
C LEU A 204 -9.66 -12.13 -13.96
N LEU A 205 -8.93 -11.04 -14.13
CA LEU A 205 -9.40 -9.83 -14.78
C LEU A 205 -8.78 -9.77 -16.18
N GLU A 206 -9.60 -9.55 -17.19
CA GLU A 206 -9.19 -9.41 -18.58
C GLU A 206 -9.28 -7.94 -19.02
N LEU A 207 -8.28 -7.49 -19.77
CA LEU A 207 -8.28 -6.18 -20.39
C LEU A 207 -9.50 -6.02 -21.32
N ARG A 208 -10.26 -4.94 -21.14
CA ARG A 208 -11.37 -4.59 -22.02
C ARG A 208 -10.86 -4.13 -23.37
N ASN A 209 -11.63 -4.40 -24.43
CA ASN A 209 -11.38 -3.83 -25.75
C ASN A 209 -11.47 -2.30 -25.71
N GLU A 210 -12.47 -1.78 -24.99
CA GLU A 210 -12.66 -0.35 -24.74
C GLU A 210 -12.78 -0.10 -23.24
N PRO A 211 -12.04 0.88 -22.69
CA PRO A 211 -12.12 1.22 -21.27
C PRO A 211 -13.43 1.93 -20.94
N ILE A 212 -13.89 1.78 -19.70
CA ILE A 212 -15.06 2.51 -19.21
C ILE A 212 -14.69 3.96 -18.98
N LEU A 213 -15.37 4.85 -19.69
CA LEU A 213 -15.12 6.27 -19.63
C LEU A 213 -15.78 6.90 -18.40
N ILE A 214 -14.97 7.53 -17.58
CA ILE A 214 -15.38 8.31 -16.40
C ILE A 214 -15.42 9.81 -16.75
N LYS A 215 -16.40 10.55 -16.22
CA LYS A 215 -16.59 11.98 -16.53
C LYS A 215 -15.35 12.80 -16.18
N HIS A 216 -14.78 12.54 -15.01
CA HIS A 216 -13.59 13.21 -14.49
C HIS A 216 -12.60 12.15 -14.00
N SER A 217 -11.35 12.24 -14.46
CA SER A 217 -10.29 11.38 -13.98
C SER A 217 -9.92 11.73 -12.53
N PRO A 218 -9.56 10.73 -11.71
CA PRO A 218 -9.15 10.95 -10.33
C PRO A 218 -7.87 11.78 -10.26
N THR A 219 -7.76 12.66 -9.27
CA THR A 219 -6.58 13.53 -9.07
C THR A 219 -6.04 13.42 -7.64
N HIS A 220 -4.79 13.84 -7.43
CA HIS A 220 -4.10 13.78 -6.13
C HIS A 220 -3.94 15.14 -5.44
N PHE A 221 -4.73 16.12 -5.86
CA PHE A 221 -4.71 17.46 -5.31
C PHE A 221 -6.14 17.96 -5.09
N PHE A 222 -6.25 18.92 -4.18
CA PHE A 222 -7.49 19.62 -3.91
C PHE A 222 -7.75 20.62 -5.03
N ILE A 223 -8.98 20.69 -5.50
CA ILE A 223 -9.42 21.74 -6.41
C ILE A 223 -9.78 22.95 -5.53
N ASN A 224 -9.06 24.06 -5.72
CA ASN A 224 -9.34 25.29 -4.99
C ASN A 224 -10.77 25.75 -5.28
N GLY A 225 -11.55 26.00 -4.22
CA GLY A 225 -12.94 26.42 -4.35
C GLY A 225 -13.75 26.22 -3.07
N PRO A 226 -15.06 26.55 -3.09
CA PRO A 226 -15.94 26.48 -1.92
C PRO A 226 -16.26 25.06 -1.45
N THR A 227 -15.75 24.03 -2.14
CA THR A 227 -16.00 22.61 -1.87
C THR A 227 -15.01 21.97 -0.90
N ILE A 228 -14.19 22.77 -0.21
CA ILE A 228 -13.23 22.30 0.81
C ILE A 228 -13.85 22.49 2.18
N PHE A 229 -14.00 21.38 2.90
CA PHE A 229 -14.60 21.35 4.23
C PHE A 229 -13.55 21.06 5.29
N ASN A 230 -13.76 21.57 6.49
CA ASN A 230 -12.93 21.23 7.65
C ASN A 230 -13.61 20.10 8.44
N GLY A 231 -12.88 19.01 8.66
CA GLY A 231 -13.32 17.87 9.45
C GLY A 231 -12.67 17.85 10.83
N LYS A 232 -13.40 17.29 11.79
CA LYS A 232 -12.92 17.05 13.16
C LYS A 232 -12.79 15.55 13.41
N PHE A 233 -11.79 15.17 14.18
CA PHE A 233 -11.58 13.77 14.54
C PHE A 233 -12.66 13.27 15.48
N ASN A 234 -13.04 12.01 15.29
CA ASN A 234 -14.07 11.33 16.07
C ASN A 234 -15.48 11.94 15.94
N GLU A 235 -15.72 12.73 14.89
CA GLU A 235 -17.04 13.23 14.52
C GLU A 235 -17.51 12.53 13.25
N ASN A 236 -18.82 12.26 13.16
CA ASN A 236 -19.41 11.66 11.97
C ASN A 236 -19.52 12.70 10.87
N ILE A 237 -19.05 12.35 9.69
CA ILE A 237 -19.25 13.09 8.44
C ILE A 237 -20.28 12.32 7.62
N GLU A 238 -21.41 12.93 7.34
CA GLU A 238 -22.45 12.35 6.49
C GLU A 238 -21.92 12.19 5.07
N VAL A 239 -22.16 11.01 4.48
CA VAL A 239 -21.77 10.74 3.10
C VAL A 239 -22.85 11.28 2.17
N PRO A 240 -22.52 12.22 1.26
CA PRO A 240 -23.48 12.69 0.28
C PRO A 240 -23.83 11.54 -0.66
N ILE A 241 -25.11 11.48 -1.00
CA ILE A 241 -25.66 10.57 -1.99
C ILE A 241 -25.68 11.35 -3.31
N PRO A 242 -24.73 11.14 -4.24
CA PRO A 242 -24.76 11.78 -5.54
C PRO A 242 -25.87 11.17 -6.41
N ASP A 243 -26.00 11.68 -7.63
CA ASP A 243 -26.84 11.07 -8.66
C ASP A 243 -26.48 9.59 -8.86
N SER A 244 -27.47 8.77 -9.25
CA SER A 244 -27.27 7.34 -9.55
C SER A 244 -26.11 7.15 -10.54
N ASN A 245 -25.35 6.06 -10.38
CA ASN A 245 -24.19 5.69 -11.22
C ASN A 245 -22.89 6.45 -10.92
N CYS A 246 -22.65 6.83 -9.65
CA CYS A 246 -21.40 7.45 -9.21
C CYS A 246 -20.80 6.74 -7.99
N ILE A 247 -19.48 6.56 -7.97
CA ILE A 247 -18.75 6.20 -6.76
C ILE A 247 -18.36 7.48 -6.01
N THR A 248 -18.73 7.56 -4.74
CA THR A 248 -18.33 8.64 -3.83
C THR A 248 -16.96 8.34 -3.23
N ARG A 249 -16.05 9.29 -3.42
CA ARG A 249 -14.68 9.29 -2.89
C ARG A 249 -14.46 10.57 -2.10
N VAL A 250 -13.47 10.57 -1.22
CA VAL A 250 -13.10 11.75 -0.43
C VAL A 250 -11.60 11.95 -0.40
N LYS A 251 -11.15 13.14 -0.78
CA LYS A 251 -9.77 13.57 -0.58
C LYS A 251 -9.62 14.08 0.84
N ILE A 252 -8.61 13.63 1.56
CA ILE A 252 -8.35 14.04 2.94
C ILE A 252 -6.93 14.54 3.05
N LYS A 253 -6.77 15.77 3.55
CA LYS A 253 -5.48 16.39 3.86
C LYS A 253 -5.40 16.62 5.36
N PHE A 254 -4.45 15.97 6.02
CA PHE A 254 -4.24 16.08 7.46
C PHE A 254 -3.36 17.28 7.80
N ASP A 255 -3.80 18.09 8.76
CA ASP A 255 -3.05 19.25 9.23
C ASP A 255 -2.27 18.89 10.49
N TYR A 256 -0.95 18.82 10.36
CA TYR A 256 -0.05 18.51 11.46
C TYR A 256 0.33 19.79 12.24
N THR A 257 0.50 19.66 13.55
CA THR A 257 1.19 20.68 14.37
C THR A 257 2.68 20.70 14.03
N LEU A 258 3.41 21.77 14.42
CA LEU A 258 4.88 21.80 14.27
C LEU A 258 5.57 20.61 14.95
N LYS A 259 5.10 20.22 16.15
CA LYS A 259 5.56 19.01 16.85
C LYS A 259 5.20 17.74 16.07
N GLY A 260 4.01 17.71 15.47
CA GLY A 260 3.55 16.63 14.59
C GLY A 260 4.41 16.47 13.34
N TYR A 261 4.80 17.56 12.70
CA TYR A 261 5.72 17.53 11.56
C TYR A 261 7.07 16.95 11.92
N LEU A 262 7.67 17.40 13.03
CA LEU A 262 8.95 16.89 13.50
C LEU A 262 8.87 15.41 13.89
N LYS A 263 7.79 15.00 14.57
CA LYS A 263 7.54 13.59 14.90
C LYS A 263 7.35 12.76 13.64
N ASN A 264 6.55 13.20 12.67
CA ASN A 264 6.31 12.47 11.42
C ASN A 264 7.57 12.37 10.54
N PHE A 265 8.50 13.32 10.67
CA PHE A 265 9.81 13.24 10.02
C PHE A 265 10.72 12.21 10.70
N LEU A 266 10.73 12.17 12.04
CA LEU A 266 11.61 11.30 12.83
C LEU A 266 11.05 9.90 13.09
N PHE A 267 9.74 9.71 12.98
CA PHE A 267 9.00 8.51 13.36
C PHE A 267 7.88 8.22 12.36
N LYS A 268 7.50 6.95 12.21
CA LYS A 268 6.26 6.60 11.49
C LYS A 268 5.07 7.21 12.23
N ALA A 269 4.29 8.08 11.58
CA ALA A 269 3.08 8.63 12.19
C ALA A 269 2.13 7.54 12.69
N ASP A 270 1.48 7.80 13.82
CA ASP A 270 0.50 6.90 14.41
C ASP A 270 -0.63 6.62 13.42
N ALA A 271 -1.23 5.43 13.51
CA ALA A 271 -2.30 5.02 12.62
C ALA A 271 -3.48 5.99 12.72
N GLN A 272 -3.83 6.63 11.61
CA GLN A 272 -5.18 7.17 11.44
C GLN A 272 -6.03 6.05 10.85
N GLY A 273 -7.30 6.02 11.22
CA GLY A 273 -8.25 5.07 10.65
C GLY A 273 -9.56 5.74 10.29
N ILE A 274 -10.33 5.03 9.49
CA ILE A 274 -11.68 5.40 9.10
C ILE A 274 -12.64 4.36 9.64
N VAL A 275 -13.73 4.82 10.23
CA VAL A 275 -14.85 3.99 10.67
C VAL A 275 -16.05 4.31 9.81
N PHE A 276 -16.60 3.32 9.13
CA PHE A 276 -17.81 3.44 8.32
C PHE A 276 -19.05 3.03 9.13
N ASN A 277 -20.10 3.85 9.06
CA ASN A 277 -21.44 3.54 9.58
C ASN A 277 -22.39 3.36 8.40
N PHE A 278 -23.22 2.31 8.42
CA PHE A 278 -24.14 1.98 7.32
C PHE A 278 -25.57 2.46 7.57
N HIS A 279 -26.38 2.55 6.52
CA HIS A 279 -27.78 3.01 6.63
C HIS A 279 -28.68 2.04 7.41
N ASN A 280 -28.54 0.74 7.15
CA ASN A 280 -29.53 -0.27 7.56
C ASN A 280 -28.96 -1.33 8.53
N THR A 281 -27.78 -1.08 9.09
CA THR A 281 -27.16 -1.99 10.07
C THR A 281 -26.39 -1.18 11.13
N PRO A 282 -26.43 -1.61 12.41
CA PRO A 282 -25.60 -1.03 13.46
C PRO A 282 -24.12 -1.43 13.34
N GLU A 283 -23.77 -2.36 12.43
CA GLU A 283 -22.39 -2.77 12.19
C GLU A 283 -21.52 -1.56 11.82
N LYS A 284 -20.27 -1.57 12.29
CA LYS A 284 -19.26 -0.59 11.90
C LYS A 284 -18.05 -1.31 11.33
N LYS A 285 -17.48 -0.76 10.25
CA LYS A 285 -16.22 -1.27 9.68
C LYS A 285 -15.09 -0.28 9.89
N PHE A 286 -14.01 -0.76 10.47
CA PHE A 286 -12.78 0.00 10.66
C PHE A 286 -11.76 -0.40 9.60
N PHE A 287 -11.07 0.60 9.04
CA PHE A 287 -9.88 0.40 8.24
C PHE A 287 -8.80 1.40 8.59
N ARG A 288 -7.54 0.96 8.54
CA ARG A 288 -6.41 1.88 8.66
C ARG A 288 -6.29 2.73 7.39
N LEU A 289 -5.92 4.00 7.57
CA LEU A 289 -5.64 4.96 6.50
C LEU A 289 -4.15 5.16 6.30
N ILE A 290 -3.82 5.61 5.08
CA ILE A 290 -2.51 6.12 4.71
C ILE A 290 -2.64 7.63 4.49
N PRO A 291 -2.37 8.48 5.51
CA PRO A 291 -2.63 9.92 5.44
C PRO A 291 -2.04 10.60 4.22
N ARG A 292 -0.82 10.19 3.84
CA ARG A 292 -0.09 10.77 2.74
C ARG A 292 -0.73 10.48 1.39
N ASN A 293 -1.36 9.32 1.24
CA ASN A 293 -2.07 8.96 0.00
C ASN A 293 -3.56 9.32 0.03
N SER A 294 -4.13 9.70 1.19
CA SER A 294 -5.54 10.08 1.28
C SER A 294 -5.90 11.34 0.47
N ILE A 295 -4.92 12.15 0.08
CA ILE A 295 -5.14 13.29 -0.83
C ILE A 295 -5.49 12.85 -2.27
N SER A 296 -5.25 11.57 -2.59
CA SER A 296 -5.58 10.92 -3.86
C SER A 296 -7.04 10.51 -3.99
N GLY A 297 -7.84 10.72 -2.94
CA GLY A 297 -9.28 10.41 -2.94
C GLY A 297 -9.54 8.97 -2.52
N ILE A 298 -9.77 8.71 -1.24
CA ILE A 298 -10.10 7.36 -0.77
C ILE A 298 -11.54 7.00 -1.17
N TRP A 299 -11.76 5.72 -1.44
CA TRP A 299 -13.06 5.12 -1.70
C TRP A 299 -13.95 5.14 -0.46
N ILE A 300 -15.19 5.62 -0.62
CA ILE A 300 -16.17 5.72 0.48
C ILE A 300 -17.45 4.96 0.19
N ASN A 301 -18.08 5.13 -0.98
CA ASN A 301 -19.42 4.59 -1.25
C ASN A 301 -19.60 4.28 -2.76
N PRO A 302 -20.25 3.17 -3.15
CA PRO A 302 -20.64 2.03 -2.32
C PRO A 302 -19.41 1.31 -1.78
N LEU A 303 -19.39 1.01 -0.49
CA LEU A 303 -18.28 0.28 0.13
C LEU A 303 -18.38 -1.19 -0.24
N VAL A 304 -17.41 -1.69 -1.02
CA VAL A 304 -17.29 -3.11 -1.35
C VAL A 304 -16.92 -3.89 -0.08
N THR A 305 -17.78 -4.83 0.33
CA THR A 305 -17.63 -5.62 1.56
C THR A 305 -17.10 -7.03 1.34
N GLU A 306 -17.10 -7.50 0.10
CA GLU A 306 -16.63 -8.82 -0.31
C GLU A 306 -16.06 -8.73 -1.74
N ILE A 307 -15.13 -9.61 -2.08
CA ILE A 307 -14.51 -9.66 -3.41
C ILE A 307 -15.07 -10.85 -4.18
N ASN A 308 -15.73 -10.57 -5.31
CA ASN A 308 -16.24 -11.55 -6.26
C ASN A 308 -16.33 -10.93 -7.67
N LEU A 309 -16.76 -11.71 -8.67
CA LEU A 309 -16.94 -11.23 -10.05
C LEU A 309 -17.81 -9.97 -10.16
N TYR A 310 -18.86 -9.82 -9.35
CA TYR A 310 -19.74 -8.66 -9.39
C TYR A 310 -19.09 -7.44 -8.73
N THR A 311 -18.43 -7.62 -7.59
CA THR A 311 -17.86 -6.51 -6.80
C THR A 311 -16.47 -6.06 -7.25
N LEU A 312 -15.86 -6.75 -8.22
CA LEU A 312 -14.68 -6.28 -8.97
C LEU A 312 -14.99 -5.73 -10.37
N ASP A 313 -16.28 -5.67 -10.75
CA ASP A 313 -16.68 -5.05 -12.01
C ASP A 313 -17.22 -3.64 -11.76
N ILE A 314 -16.53 -2.63 -12.28
CA ILE A 314 -16.93 -1.23 -12.09
C ILE A 314 -18.36 -0.94 -12.57
N GLU A 315 -18.85 -1.62 -13.61
CA GLU A 315 -20.22 -1.42 -14.12
C GLU A 315 -21.27 -1.84 -13.10
N ASN A 316 -21.00 -2.93 -12.37
CA ASN A 316 -21.86 -3.43 -11.31
C ASN A 316 -21.74 -2.58 -10.05
N ILE A 317 -20.52 -2.16 -9.70
CA ILE A 317 -20.26 -1.26 -8.57
C ILE A 317 -21.01 0.06 -8.75
N LEU A 318 -20.97 0.66 -9.94
CA LEU A 318 -21.67 1.93 -10.22
C LEU A 318 -23.19 1.80 -10.06
N LYS A 319 -23.75 0.62 -10.31
CA LYS A 319 -25.18 0.29 -10.13
C LYS A 319 -25.53 -0.15 -8.70
N THR A 320 -24.53 -0.32 -7.84
CA THR A 320 -24.74 -0.79 -6.47
C THR A 320 -25.31 0.31 -5.59
N ASN A 321 -26.31 -0.04 -4.77
CA ASN A 321 -26.90 0.89 -3.83
C ASN A 321 -25.88 1.41 -2.82
N TYR A 322 -25.95 2.71 -2.54
CA TYR A 322 -25.19 3.36 -1.49
C TYR A 322 -25.48 2.72 -0.13
N ASN A 323 -24.44 2.16 0.49
CA ASN A 323 -24.55 1.42 1.75
C ASN A 323 -24.00 2.20 2.95
N VAL A 324 -23.06 3.12 2.72
CA VAL A 324 -22.47 3.96 3.77
C VAL A 324 -23.30 5.21 4.03
N LYS A 325 -23.73 5.40 5.28
CA LYS A 325 -24.45 6.59 5.77
C LYS A 325 -23.51 7.71 6.17
N SER A 326 -22.47 7.37 6.92
CA SER A 326 -21.49 8.33 7.41
C SER A 326 -20.16 7.62 7.65
N PHE A 327 -19.08 8.39 7.71
CA PHE A 327 -17.80 7.89 8.20
C PHE A 327 -17.23 8.80 9.28
N MET A 328 -16.27 8.28 10.02
CA MET A 328 -15.55 9.01 11.05
C MET A 328 -14.06 8.77 10.90
N ILE A 329 -13.26 9.83 10.94
CA ILE A 329 -11.80 9.71 11.01
C ILE A 329 -11.38 9.64 12.46
N ILE A 330 -10.74 8.55 12.84
CA ILE A 330 -10.25 8.32 14.19
C ILE A 330 -8.74 8.50 14.26
N THR A 331 -8.28 9.00 15.40
CA THR A 331 -6.85 9.17 15.69
C THR A 331 -6.57 8.92 17.16
N GLU A 332 -5.50 8.19 17.42
CA GLU A 332 -4.98 7.95 18.77
C GLU A 332 -4.15 9.14 19.29
N ASP A 333 -3.61 9.99 18.40
CA ASP A 333 -2.71 11.09 18.77
C ASP A 333 -3.32 12.48 18.49
N LYS A 334 -4.29 12.86 19.34
CA LYS A 334 -4.95 14.18 19.32
C LYS A 334 -3.97 15.36 19.56
N LYS A 335 -2.75 15.12 20.03
CA LYS A 335 -1.77 16.18 20.32
C LYS A 335 -0.95 16.56 19.07
N MET A 336 -0.88 15.68 18.08
CA MET A 336 -0.04 15.87 16.88
C MET A 336 -0.82 16.46 15.70
N LEU A 337 -2.12 16.18 15.60
CA LEU A 337 -2.99 16.64 14.52
C LEU A 337 -3.87 17.81 14.98
N LYS A 338 -3.96 18.87 14.18
CA LYS A 338 -4.87 20.01 14.43
C LYS A 338 -6.29 19.73 13.95
N GLY A 339 -6.41 18.95 12.88
CA GLY A 339 -7.65 18.67 12.16
C GLY A 339 -7.32 18.08 10.80
N PHE A 340 -8.31 18.06 9.92
CA PHE A 340 -8.10 17.72 8.52
C PHE A 340 -9.06 18.51 7.63
N GLN A 341 -8.65 18.72 6.39
CA GLN A 341 -9.51 19.21 5.34
C GLN A 341 -9.96 18.04 4.49
N TYR A 342 -11.18 18.11 3.97
CA TYR A 342 -11.69 17.11 3.04
C TYR A 342 -12.46 17.73 1.88
N GLN A 343 -12.45 17.04 0.75
CA GLN A 343 -13.16 17.42 -0.47
C GLN A 343 -13.76 16.16 -1.10
N TRP A 344 -15.06 16.20 -1.39
CA TRP A 344 -15.75 15.12 -2.08
C TRP A 344 -15.31 15.04 -3.55
N GLU A 345 -15.16 13.82 -4.05
CA GLU A 345 -14.89 13.52 -5.45
C GLU A 345 -15.86 12.44 -5.91
N TYR A 346 -16.56 12.67 -7.01
CA TYR A 346 -17.55 11.74 -7.56
C TYR A 346 -17.04 11.16 -8.88
N LEU A 347 -16.93 9.84 -8.91
CA LEU A 347 -16.53 9.10 -10.09
C LEU A 347 -17.77 8.53 -10.78
N CYS A 348 -18.27 9.26 -11.78
CA CYS A 348 -19.45 8.89 -12.54
C CYS A 348 -19.06 8.41 -13.93
N ALA A 349 -19.77 7.41 -14.46
CA ALA A 349 -19.63 7.02 -15.85
C ALA A 349 -20.09 8.14 -16.79
N LYS A 350 -19.47 8.25 -17.97
CA LYS A 350 -19.89 9.21 -19.01
C LYS A 350 -21.24 8.84 -19.61
N ASP A 351 -21.48 7.55 -19.89
CA ASP A 351 -22.68 7.05 -20.57
C ASP A 351 -23.05 5.62 -20.09
N ILE A 352 -23.79 5.50 -18.98
CA ILE A 352 -24.45 4.23 -18.55
C ILE A 352 -25.92 4.47 -18.31
#